data_AF-A0A384JS81-F1
#
_entry.id   AF-A0A384JS81-F1
#
_cell.length_a   1.000
_cell.length_b   1.000
_cell.length_c   1.000
_cell.angle_alpha   90.00
_cell.angle_beta   90.00
_cell.angle_gamma   90.00
#
_symmetry.space_group_name_H-M   'P 1'
#
loop_
_entity.id
_entity.type
_entity.pdbx_description
1 polymer ?
#
loop_
_entity_poly.entity_id
_entity_poly.type
_entity_poly.pdbx_seq_one_letter_code
_entity_poly.pdbx_strand_id
1 'polypeptide(L)'
;MQPLTLMVLLFASTSFAATTTTTSAGKAASQAAAVKIATPKVLKPATPPTATDVKNSLNNWATSVNTVNEYLDDPNNSTKLKSAIAFAKDEPVQLATLMKTPNLSPDGIKSAKVLMANFPSIVSNLQNVQTGVMTTQDATMAVNFNRCCTVLPNIGSLWAAATNASKVQQSPPPNLEAQCGMMNCNAGVSGAQVQAVSNVTGSAMPSGLARVR
;
A
#
# COMPACT_ATOMS: atom_id res chain seq x y z
N MET A 1 44.27 -37.67 54.04
CA MET A 1 45.43 -37.13 53.32
C MET A 1 44.98 -36.69 51.94
N GLN A 2 44.91 -35.39 51.68
CA GLN A 2 45.40 -34.66 50.49
C GLN A 2 44.75 -33.27 50.44
N PRO A 3 45.55 -32.19 50.28
CA PRO A 3 45.07 -30.83 50.38
C PRO A 3 44.61 -30.23 49.05
N LEU A 4 43.72 -29.25 49.21
CA LEU A 4 43.25 -28.25 48.24
C LEU A 4 44.42 -27.62 47.47
N THR A 5 44.33 -27.55 46.14
CA THR A 5 45.16 -26.65 45.32
C THR A 5 44.26 -25.63 44.64
N LEU A 6 44.43 -24.37 45.04
CA LEU A 6 43.80 -23.19 44.51
C LEU A 6 44.49 -22.81 43.19
N MET A 7 43.74 -22.57 42.11
CA MET A 7 44.29 -21.98 40.89
C MET A 7 43.54 -20.69 40.56
N VAL A 8 44.32 -19.62 40.46
CA VAL A 8 43.96 -18.22 40.27
C VAL A 8 43.57 -17.95 38.82
N LEU A 9 42.46 -17.24 38.59
CA LEU A 9 42.14 -16.62 37.31
C LEU A 9 42.01 -15.11 37.49
N LEU A 10 42.91 -14.39 36.84
CA LEU A 10 42.99 -12.93 36.72
C LEU A 10 41.90 -12.44 35.76
N PHE A 11 40.97 -11.60 36.24
CA PHE A 11 40.11 -10.79 35.39
C PHE A 11 40.60 -9.34 35.41
N ALA A 12 41.16 -8.90 34.27
CA ALA A 12 41.54 -7.52 34.05
C ALA A 12 40.29 -6.63 33.98
N SER A 13 40.20 -5.65 34.89
CA SER A 13 39.13 -4.66 34.95
C SER A 13 39.55 -3.42 34.17
N THR A 14 38.89 -3.10 33.06
CA THR A 14 39.04 -1.81 32.38
C THR A 14 38.06 -0.81 32.97
N SER A 15 38.60 0.20 33.66
CA SER A 15 37.86 1.33 34.20
C SER A 15 37.56 2.33 33.08
N PHE A 16 36.28 2.59 32.77
CA PHE A 16 35.90 3.76 32.00
C PHE A 16 35.65 4.93 32.95
N ALA A 17 36.48 5.97 32.82
CA ALA A 17 36.34 7.22 33.54
C ALA A 17 35.05 7.94 33.12
N ALA A 18 34.23 8.28 34.12
CA ALA A 18 33.06 9.13 33.93
C ALA A 18 33.49 10.60 33.91
N THR A 19 33.42 11.24 32.75
CA THR A 19 33.58 12.69 32.63
C THR A 19 32.23 13.35 32.89
N THR A 20 32.09 13.92 34.08
CA THR A 20 31.01 14.84 34.44
C THR A 20 31.27 16.21 33.80
N THR A 21 30.62 16.48 32.67
CA THR A 21 30.46 17.85 32.17
C THR A 21 29.07 18.37 32.50
N THR A 22 29.08 19.43 33.31
CA THR A 22 27.98 20.31 33.67
C THR A 22 27.26 20.87 32.43
N THR A 23 26.00 20.53 32.24
CA THR A 23 25.08 21.32 31.40
C THR A 23 24.18 22.15 32.31
N SER A 24 24.34 23.46 32.17
CA SER A 24 23.52 24.53 32.72
C SER A 24 22.02 24.27 32.56
N ALA A 25 21.27 24.56 33.62
CA ALA A 25 19.83 24.68 33.63
C ALA A 25 19.37 25.77 32.62
N GLY A 26 19.08 25.33 31.40
CA GLY A 26 18.37 26.10 30.39
C GLY A 26 16.89 25.74 30.42
N LYS A 27 16.12 26.64 31.04
CA LYS A 27 14.67 26.83 30.96
C LYS A 27 13.93 25.96 29.92
N ALA A 28 13.07 25.08 30.44
CA ALA A 28 12.09 24.34 29.67
C ALA A 28 11.25 25.28 28.78
N ALA A 29 11.39 25.12 27.47
CA ALA A 29 10.41 25.49 26.47
C ALA A 29 10.51 24.47 25.35
N SER A 30 10.07 23.24 25.63
CA SER A 30 9.70 22.29 24.58
C SER A 30 8.51 22.89 23.85
N GLN A 31 8.77 23.74 22.85
CA GLN A 31 7.81 23.94 21.79
C GLN A 31 7.66 22.57 21.13
N ALA A 32 6.56 21.89 21.43
CA ALA A 32 6.08 20.78 20.62
C ALA A 32 5.95 21.33 19.20
N ALA A 33 6.96 21.08 18.36
CA ALA A 33 6.86 21.36 16.94
C ALA A 33 5.62 20.60 16.47
N ALA A 34 4.57 21.32 16.08
CA ALA A 34 3.38 20.71 15.53
C ALA A 34 3.81 19.85 14.35
N VAL A 35 3.82 18.53 14.53
CA VAL A 35 4.23 17.60 13.48
C VAL A 35 3.22 17.76 12.36
N LYS A 36 3.64 18.39 11.27
CA LYS A 36 2.76 18.71 10.15
C LYS A 36 2.40 17.41 9.45
N ILE A 37 1.11 17.11 9.38
CA ILE A 37 0.59 15.98 8.61
C ILE A 37 0.91 16.25 7.14
N ALA A 38 1.53 15.27 6.46
CA ALA A 38 1.79 15.39 5.03
C ALA A 38 0.44 15.38 4.29
N THR A 39 0.29 16.25 3.29
CA THR A 39 -0.93 16.35 2.49
C THR A 39 -0.65 16.06 1.03
N PRO A 40 -1.55 15.32 0.34
CA PRO A 40 -1.38 15.04 -1.08
C PRO A 40 -1.39 16.32 -1.92
N LYS A 41 -0.66 16.29 -3.03
CA LYS A 41 -0.67 17.38 -4.00
C LYS A 41 -1.95 17.28 -4.84
N VAL A 42 -2.81 18.28 -4.74
CA VAL A 42 -4.05 18.35 -5.53
C VAL A 42 -3.74 18.43 -7.03
N LEU A 43 -4.34 17.53 -7.82
CA LEU A 43 -4.27 17.53 -9.28
C LEU A 43 -5.52 18.16 -9.89
N LYS A 44 -5.34 18.84 -11.02
CA LYS A 44 -6.41 19.37 -11.88
C LYS A 44 -6.14 18.97 -13.34
N PRO A 45 -6.33 17.69 -13.69
CA PRO A 45 -5.97 17.17 -15.01
C PRO A 45 -6.91 17.67 -16.10
N ALA A 46 -6.39 17.81 -17.32
CA ALA A 46 -7.20 18.06 -18.51
C ALA A 46 -8.06 16.83 -18.88
N THR A 47 -9.06 17.01 -19.75
CA THR A 47 -9.84 15.91 -20.33
C THR A 47 -9.86 16.04 -21.86
N PRO A 48 -9.14 15.17 -22.61
CA PRO A 48 -8.28 14.09 -22.11
C PRO A 48 -7.03 14.64 -21.38
N PRO A 49 -6.41 13.84 -20.48
CA PRO A 49 -5.16 14.21 -19.81
C PRO A 49 -4.03 14.43 -20.80
N THR A 50 -3.21 15.45 -20.54
CA THR A 50 -1.95 15.68 -21.26
C THR A 50 -0.85 14.72 -20.79
N ALA A 51 0.26 14.62 -21.54
CA ALA A 51 1.44 13.89 -21.07
C ALA A 51 1.97 14.42 -19.72
N THR A 52 1.88 15.73 -19.50
CA THR A 52 2.23 16.35 -18.22
C THR A 52 1.29 15.91 -17.10
N ASP A 53 -0.02 15.81 -17.37
CA ASP A 53 -0.99 15.31 -16.39
C ASP A 53 -0.68 13.86 -16.01
N VAL A 54 -0.40 13.00 -17.01
CA VAL A 54 -0.01 11.60 -16.77
C VAL A 54 1.26 11.53 -15.93
N LYS A 55 2.31 12.28 -16.29
CA LYS A 55 3.56 12.34 -15.51
C LYS A 55 3.32 12.78 -14.06
N ASN A 56 2.50 13.82 -13.86
CA ASN A 56 2.18 14.32 -12.53
C ASN A 56 1.38 13.29 -11.71
N SER A 57 0.43 12.59 -12.33
CA SER A 57 -0.33 11.52 -11.67
C SER A 57 0.55 10.34 -11.28
N LEU A 58 1.49 9.91 -12.13
CA LEU A 58 2.44 8.85 -11.79
C LEU A 58 3.31 9.27 -10.59
N ASN A 59 3.90 10.47 -10.62
CA ASN A 59 4.73 10.97 -9.53
C ASN A 59 3.96 11.13 -8.21
N ASN A 60 2.75 11.67 -8.27
CA ASN A 60 1.89 11.81 -7.10
C ASN A 60 1.54 10.43 -6.53
N TRP A 61 1.21 9.46 -7.39
CA TRP A 61 0.87 8.12 -6.94
C TRP A 61 2.07 7.43 -6.29
N ALA A 62 3.28 7.56 -6.84
CA ALA A 62 4.49 7.07 -6.15
C ALA A 62 4.68 7.69 -4.77
N THR A 63 4.41 8.99 -4.62
CA THR A 63 4.43 9.67 -3.33
C THR A 63 3.37 9.11 -2.38
N SER A 64 2.15 8.87 -2.88
CA SER A 64 1.07 8.26 -2.10
C SER A 64 1.42 6.86 -1.63
N VAL A 65 1.95 6.02 -2.52
CA VAL A 65 2.38 4.67 -2.17
C VAL A 65 3.45 4.73 -1.08
N ASN A 66 4.52 5.50 -1.28
CA ASN A 66 5.60 5.60 -0.30
C ASN A 66 5.11 6.12 1.06
N THR A 67 4.20 7.10 1.08
CA THR A 67 3.65 7.64 2.34
C THR A 67 2.79 6.60 3.08
N VAL A 68 2.02 5.78 2.35
CA VAL A 68 1.29 4.67 2.95
C VAL A 68 2.26 3.61 3.48
N ASN A 69 3.32 3.28 2.72
CA ASN A 69 4.35 2.33 3.14
C ASN A 69 5.06 2.79 4.42
N GLU A 70 5.39 4.08 4.56
CA GLU A 70 6.01 4.64 5.77
C GLU A 70 5.18 4.42 7.04
N TYR A 71 3.84 4.42 6.93
CA TYR A 71 2.95 4.05 8.01
C TYR A 71 2.97 2.54 8.26
N LEU A 72 2.96 1.72 7.21
CA LEU A 72 2.93 0.26 7.35
C LEU A 72 4.23 -0.29 7.95
N ASP A 73 5.35 0.42 7.78
CA ASP A 73 6.64 0.13 8.43
C ASP A 73 6.66 0.55 9.92
N ASP A 74 5.73 1.42 10.36
CA ASP A 74 5.63 1.94 11.73
C ASP A 74 4.14 2.16 12.10
N PRO A 75 3.35 1.06 12.20
CA PRO A 75 1.89 1.15 12.22
C PRO A 75 1.32 1.69 13.54
N ASN A 76 2.17 1.88 14.56
CA ASN A 76 1.76 2.50 15.83
C ASN A 76 1.86 4.04 15.79
N ASN A 77 2.35 4.61 14.70
CA ASN A 77 2.53 6.05 14.57
C ASN A 77 1.28 6.77 14.07
N SER A 78 0.55 7.38 14.99
CA SER A 78 -0.72 8.07 14.70
C SER A 78 -0.60 9.25 13.70
N THR A 79 0.58 9.86 13.59
CA THR A 79 0.79 10.96 12.64
C THR A 79 1.01 10.44 11.22
N LYS A 80 1.74 9.32 11.10
CA LYS A 80 1.85 8.58 9.85
C LYS A 80 0.51 7.99 9.43
N LEU A 81 -0.31 7.50 10.36
CA LEU A 81 -1.66 7.01 10.06
C LEU A 81 -2.53 8.10 9.41
N LYS A 82 -2.54 9.32 9.97
CA LYS A 82 -3.31 10.44 9.40
C LYS A 82 -2.82 10.79 7.98
N SER A 83 -1.51 10.77 7.76
CA SER A 83 -0.91 11.00 6.45
C SER A 83 -1.29 9.88 5.48
N ALA A 84 -1.13 8.62 5.87
CA ALA A 84 -1.49 7.44 5.08
C ALA A 84 -2.96 7.45 4.65
N ILE A 85 -3.90 7.82 5.53
CA ILE A 85 -5.32 7.97 5.18
C ILE A 85 -5.52 9.06 4.11
N ALA A 86 -4.86 10.21 4.26
CA ALA A 86 -4.98 11.30 3.30
C ALA A 86 -4.44 10.89 1.91
N PHE A 87 -3.28 10.23 1.86
CA PHE A 87 -2.66 9.79 0.61
C PHE A 87 -3.38 8.59 -0.02
N ALA A 88 -3.86 7.62 0.76
CA ALA A 88 -4.69 6.53 0.25
C ALA A 88 -6.01 7.03 -0.37
N LYS A 89 -6.57 8.15 0.13
CA LYS A 89 -7.73 8.83 -0.48
C LYS A 89 -7.38 9.57 -1.77
N ASP A 90 -6.12 9.93 -1.96
CA ASP A 90 -5.65 10.62 -3.17
C ASP A 90 -5.39 9.63 -4.31
N GLU A 91 -4.97 8.38 -4.02
CA GLU A 91 -4.68 7.34 -5.02
C GLU A 91 -5.80 7.18 -6.09
N PRO A 92 -7.11 7.16 -5.74
CA PRO A 92 -8.20 7.14 -6.73
C PRO A 92 -8.23 8.34 -7.70
N VAL A 93 -7.73 9.51 -7.29
CA VAL A 93 -7.64 10.70 -8.16
C VAL A 93 -6.56 10.51 -9.23
N GLN A 94 -5.42 9.92 -8.86
CA GLN A 94 -4.38 9.58 -9.82
C GLN A 94 -4.86 8.47 -10.75
N LEU A 95 -5.53 7.44 -10.22
CA LEU A 95 -6.16 6.39 -11.03
C LEU A 95 -7.14 6.98 -12.06
N ALA A 96 -8.05 7.87 -11.64
CA ALA A 96 -9.02 8.49 -12.53
C ALA A 96 -8.35 9.28 -13.67
N THR A 97 -7.17 9.87 -13.42
CA THR A 97 -6.38 10.53 -14.46
C THR A 97 -5.77 9.51 -15.42
N LEU A 98 -5.06 8.50 -14.88
CA LEU A 98 -4.39 7.49 -15.71
C LEU A 98 -5.39 6.73 -16.60
N MET A 99 -6.58 6.41 -16.08
CA MET A 99 -7.66 5.75 -16.82
C MET A 99 -8.16 6.52 -18.03
N LYS A 100 -8.06 7.85 -18.01
CA LYS A 100 -8.48 8.71 -19.11
C LYS A 100 -7.39 8.92 -20.15
N THR A 101 -6.21 8.32 -19.97
CA THR A 101 -5.13 8.36 -20.96
C THR A 101 -5.63 7.75 -22.27
N PRO A 102 -5.58 8.47 -23.40
CA PRO A 102 -6.00 7.94 -24.68
C PRO A 102 -5.17 6.71 -25.07
N ASN A 103 -5.79 5.73 -25.72
CA ASN A 103 -5.11 4.55 -26.27
C ASN A 103 -4.39 3.66 -25.24
N LEU A 104 -4.94 3.53 -24.02
CA LEU A 104 -4.49 2.50 -23.09
C LEU A 104 -4.62 1.10 -23.70
N SER A 105 -3.63 0.24 -23.41
CA SER A 105 -3.70 -1.17 -23.77
C SER A 105 -4.84 -1.88 -23.04
N PRO A 106 -5.36 -3.01 -23.58
CA PRO A 106 -6.36 -3.82 -22.89
C PRO A 106 -5.96 -4.23 -21.47
N ASP A 107 -4.69 -4.59 -21.26
CA ASP A 107 -4.15 -4.93 -19.94
C ASP A 107 -4.16 -3.73 -18.98
N GLY A 108 -3.80 -2.53 -19.46
CA GLY A 108 -3.89 -1.31 -18.68
C GLY A 108 -5.32 -0.99 -18.24
N ILE A 109 -6.30 -1.17 -19.14
CA ILE A 109 -7.73 -0.99 -18.84
C ILE A 109 -8.20 -2.03 -17.81
N LYS A 110 -7.80 -3.30 -17.97
CA LYS A 110 -8.13 -4.37 -17.03
C LYS A 110 -7.58 -4.07 -15.64
N SER A 111 -6.31 -3.70 -15.55
CA SER A 111 -5.67 -3.37 -14.28
C SER A 111 -6.28 -2.14 -13.62
N ALA A 112 -6.62 -1.10 -14.38
CA ALA A 112 -7.35 0.04 -13.85
C ALA A 112 -8.68 -0.35 -13.19
N LYS A 113 -9.46 -1.24 -13.80
CA LYS A 113 -10.72 -1.74 -13.23
C LYS A 113 -10.50 -2.49 -11.92
N VAL A 114 -9.46 -3.33 -11.85
CA VAL A 114 -9.10 -4.03 -10.61
C VAL A 114 -8.74 -3.03 -9.51
N LEU A 115 -7.95 -2.00 -9.83
CA LEU A 115 -7.56 -0.96 -8.87
C LEU A 115 -8.79 -0.19 -8.34
N MET A 116 -9.71 0.21 -9.23
CA MET A 116 -10.95 0.89 -8.83
C MET A 116 -11.76 0.08 -7.81
N ALA A 117 -11.84 -1.24 -8.00
CA ALA A 117 -12.61 -2.12 -7.12
C ALA A 117 -11.94 -2.32 -5.75
N ASN A 118 -10.62 -2.15 -5.65
CA ASN A 118 -9.85 -2.51 -4.46
C ASN A 118 -9.47 -1.32 -3.58
N PHE A 119 -9.26 -0.13 -4.16
CA PHE A 119 -8.87 1.07 -3.40
C PHE A 119 -9.75 1.43 -2.20
N PRO A 120 -11.10 1.31 -2.27
CA PRO A 120 -11.95 1.58 -1.11
C PRO A 120 -11.61 0.75 0.13
N SER A 121 -11.11 -0.49 -0.05
CA SER A 121 -10.77 -1.38 1.07
C SER A 121 -9.55 -0.90 1.85
N ILE A 122 -8.53 -0.33 1.17
CA ILE A 122 -7.33 0.21 1.80
C ILE A 122 -7.71 1.38 2.71
N VAL A 123 -8.49 2.32 2.19
CA VAL A 123 -8.95 3.50 2.93
C VAL A 123 -9.79 3.07 4.14
N SER A 124 -10.72 2.13 3.95
CA SER A 124 -11.56 1.62 5.04
C SER A 124 -10.74 0.96 6.16
N ASN A 125 -9.77 0.11 5.83
CA ASN A 125 -8.92 -0.54 6.84
C ASN A 125 -8.08 0.47 7.62
N LEU A 126 -7.49 1.47 6.96
CA LEU A 126 -6.75 2.53 7.65
C LEU A 126 -7.67 3.37 8.56
N GLN A 127 -8.90 3.66 8.13
CA GLN A 127 -9.88 4.36 8.96
C GLN A 127 -10.34 3.51 10.14
N ASN A 128 -10.47 2.18 9.99
CA ASN A 128 -10.82 1.28 11.09
C ASN A 128 -9.75 1.25 12.19
N VAL A 129 -8.46 1.40 11.85
CA VAL A 129 -7.41 1.64 12.86
C VAL A 129 -7.64 2.96 13.57
N GLN A 130 -7.87 4.03 12.80
CA GLN A 130 -8.05 5.37 13.35
C GLN A 130 -9.23 5.46 14.32
N THR A 131 -10.32 4.73 14.05
CA THR A 131 -11.52 4.69 14.89
C THR A 131 -11.49 3.61 15.97
N GLY A 132 -10.47 2.74 15.97
CA GLY A 132 -10.36 1.61 16.91
C GLY A 132 -11.34 0.47 16.64
N VAL A 133 -12.01 0.44 15.48
CA VAL A 133 -12.91 -0.64 15.06
C VAL A 133 -12.14 -1.93 14.78
N MET A 134 -10.88 -1.81 14.33
CA MET A 134 -9.99 -2.93 14.04
C MET A 134 -8.66 -2.72 14.75
N THR A 135 -8.02 -3.81 15.19
CA THR A 135 -6.68 -3.71 15.76
C THR A 135 -5.68 -3.20 14.72
N THR A 136 -4.66 -2.47 15.17
CA THR A 136 -3.57 -2.01 14.30
C THR A 136 -2.95 -3.16 13.51
N GLN A 137 -2.79 -4.33 14.15
CA GLN A 137 -2.21 -5.52 13.53
C GLN A 137 -3.09 -6.06 12.39
N ASP A 138 -4.38 -6.30 12.65
CA ASP A 138 -5.28 -6.88 11.65
C ASP A 138 -5.44 -5.96 10.44
N ALA A 139 -5.59 -4.66 10.68
CA ALA A 139 -5.73 -3.69 9.61
C ALA A 139 -4.45 -3.54 8.78
N THR A 140 -3.27 -3.53 9.43
CA THR A 140 -1.99 -3.48 8.73
C THR A 140 -1.79 -4.72 7.86
N MET A 141 -2.14 -5.91 8.37
CA MET A 141 -2.11 -7.14 7.56
C MET A 141 -3.08 -7.07 6.37
N ALA A 142 -4.31 -6.59 6.58
CA ALA A 142 -5.31 -6.48 5.51
C ALA A 142 -4.90 -5.46 4.44
N VAL A 143 -4.31 -4.33 4.84
CA VAL A 143 -3.77 -3.31 3.92
C VAL A 143 -2.59 -3.88 3.14
N ASN A 144 -1.60 -4.48 3.81
CA ASN A 144 -0.45 -5.11 3.16
C ASN A 144 -0.93 -6.20 2.17
N PHE A 145 -1.91 -7.02 2.55
CA PHE A 145 -2.45 -8.04 1.66
C PHE A 145 -3.07 -7.46 0.39
N ASN A 146 -3.98 -6.49 0.52
CA ASN A 146 -4.59 -5.87 -0.65
C ASN A 146 -3.54 -5.16 -1.53
N ARG A 147 -2.59 -4.48 -0.88
CA ARG A 147 -1.55 -3.70 -1.58
C ARG A 147 -0.57 -4.59 -2.34
N CYS A 148 0.01 -5.58 -1.66
CA CYS A 148 0.98 -6.49 -2.24
C CYS A 148 0.38 -7.39 -3.32
N CYS A 149 -0.84 -7.90 -3.09
CA CYS A 149 -1.39 -8.95 -3.94
C CYS A 149 -2.29 -8.44 -5.07
N THR A 150 -2.83 -7.24 -4.92
CA THR A 150 -3.76 -6.69 -5.91
C THR A 150 -3.28 -5.35 -6.44
N VAL A 151 -2.99 -4.39 -5.57
CA VAL A 151 -2.75 -3.00 -6.01
C VAL A 151 -1.43 -2.87 -6.74
N LEU A 152 -0.31 -3.26 -6.14
CA LEU A 152 1.02 -3.03 -6.71
C LEU A 152 1.23 -3.74 -8.08
N PRO A 153 0.82 -5.00 -8.27
CA PRO A 153 0.89 -5.64 -9.59
C PRO A 153 0.05 -4.92 -10.65
N ASN A 154 -1.18 -4.50 -10.31
CA ASN A 154 -2.05 -3.81 -11.25
C ASN A 154 -1.60 -2.36 -11.51
N ILE A 155 -0.98 -1.69 -10.53
CA ILE A 155 -0.32 -0.41 -10.74
C ILE A 155 0.78 -0.58 -11.78
N GLY A 156 1.65 -1.58 -11.66
CA GLY A 156 2.73 -1.82 -12.63
C GLY A 156 2.22 -1.93 -14.06
N SER A 157 1.17 -2.72 -14.28
CA SER A 157 0.53 -2.87 -15.60
C SER A 157 -0.11 -1.57 -16.11
N LEU A 158 -0.85 -0.85 -15.27
CA LEU A 158 -1.44 0.44 -15.64
C LEU A 158 -0.37 1.51 -15.92
N TRP A 159 0.71 1.51 -15.14
CA TRP A 159 1.84 2.43 -15.25
C TRP A 159 2.55 2.26 -16.60
N ALA A 160 2.87 1.01 -16.96
CA ALA A 160 3.45 0.68 -18.25
C ALA A 160 2.51 1.09 -19.40
N ALA A 161 1.21 0.80 -19.29
CA ALA A 161 0.23 1.17 -20.30
C ALA A 161 0.11 2.70 -20.47
N ALA A 162 0.01 3.45 -19.36
CA ALA A 162 -0.16 4.90 -19.38
C ALA A 162 1.10 5.61 -19.89
N THR A 163 2.30 5.18 -19.47
CA THR A 163 3.57 5.73 -19.98
C THR A 163 3.73 5.48 -21.48
N ASN A 164 3.45 4.27 -21.95
CA ASN A 164 3.53 3.91 -23.37
C ASN A 164 2.53 4.70 -24.25
N ALA A 165 1.31 4.88 -23.74
CA ALA A 165 0.23 5.57 -24.45
C ALA A 165 0.44 7.10 -24.50
N SER A 166 0.94 7.69 -23.41
CA SER A 166 1.19 9.14 -23.28
C SER A 166 2.56 9.61 -23.76
N LYS A 167 3.47 8.68 -24.09
CA LYS A 167 4.88 8.96 -24.45
C LYS A 167 5.66 9.67 -23.34
N VAL A 168 5.22 9.53 -22.09
CA VAL A 168 5.98 9.96 -20.93
C VAL A 168 7.13 8.99 -20.70
N GLN A 169 8.34 9.51 -20.43
CA GLN A 169 9.48 8.68 -20.07
C GLN A 169 9.13 7.78 -18.89
N GLN A 170 9.40 6.48 -19.02
CA GLN A 170 9.18 5.54 -17.93
C GLN A 170 10.04 5.92 -16.73
N SER A 171 9.39 6.26 -15.63
CA SER A 171 9.95 6.14 -14.30
C SER A 171 9.60 4.76 -13.74
N PRO A 172 10.44 4.18 -12.87
CA PRO A 172 10.10 2.93 -12.21
C PRO A 172 8.77 3.08 -11.46
N PRO A 173 7.97 2.00 -11.38
CA PRO A 173 6.80 2.00 -10.51
C PRO A 173 7.23 2.18 -9.04
N PRO A 174 6.29 2.51 -8.15
CA PRO A 174 6.58 2.71 -6.74
C PRO A 174 7.21 1.46 -6.12
N ASN A 175 8.07 1.65 -5.12
CA ASN A 175 8.70 0.54 -4.42
C ASN A 175 7.65 -0.34 -3.75
N LEU A 176 7.88 -1.65 -3.82
CA LEU A 176 7.12 -2.60 -3.04
C LEU A 176 7.45 -2.41 -1.56
N GLU A 177 6.44 -2.53 -0.70
CA GLU A 177 6.68 -2.67 0.75
C GLU A 177 7.55 -3.90 0.97
N ALA A 178 8.48 -3.85 1.94
CA ALA A 178 9.34 -5.00 2.25
C ALA A 178 8.51 -6.26 2.58
N GLN A 179 7.32 -6.05 3.15
CA GLN A 179 6.35 -7.10 3.48
C GLN A 179 5.85 -7.86 2.24
N CYS A 180 5.83 -7.24 1.05
CA CYS A 180 5.38 -7.90 -0.17
C CYS A 180 6.33 -9.03 -0.62
N GLY A 181 7.61 -8.98 -0.24
CA GLY A 181 8.55 -10.06 -0.51
C GLY A 181 8.36 -11.30 0.38
N MET A 182 7.63 -11.15 1.49
CA MET A 182 7.40 -12.23 2.46
C MET A 182 5.96 -12.78 2.43
N MET A 183 5.07 -12.14 1.67
CA MET A 183 3.65 -12.45 1.66
C MET A 183 3.27 -13.42 0.54
N ASN A 184 2.52 -14.47 0.88
CA ASN A 184 1.96 -15.38 -0.11
C ASN A 184 0.58 -14.89 -0.57
N CYS A 185 0.51 -14.35 -1.78
CA CYS A 185 -0.72 -13.85 -2.37
C CYS A 185 -1.76 -14.93 -2.73
N ASN A 186 -1.39 -16.21 -2.64
CA ASN A 186 -2.34 -17.32 -2.76
C ASN A 186 -3.19 -17.52 -1.50
N ALA A 187 -2.88 -16.86 -0.38
CA ALA A 187 -3.62 -17.00 0.87
C ALA A 187 -4.97 -16.25 0.91
N GLY A 188 -5.24 -15.34 -0.04
CA GLY A 188 -6.51 -14.59 -0.09
C GLY A 188 -7.58 -15.13 -1.03
N VAL A 189 -7.30 -16.21 -1.78
CA VAL A 189 -8.29 -16.86 -2.64
C VAL A 189 -9.18 -17.86 -1.89
N SER A 190 -8.93 -18.13 -0.61
CA SER A 190 -9.76 -19.02 0.22
C SER A 190 -11.14 -18.44 0.59
N GLY A 191 -11.39 -17.15 0.30
CA GLY A 191 -12.69 -16.48 0.56
C GLY A 191 -13.45 -16.02 -0.68
N ALA A 192 -12.90 -16.22 -1.89
CA ALA A 192 -13.49 -15.74 -3.14
C ALA A 192 -13.53 -16.80 -4.25
N GLN A 193 -13.57 -18.09 -3.88
CA GLN A 193 -13.97 -19.12 -4.82
C GLN A 193 -15.51 -19.23 -4.86
N VAL A 194 -16.09 -18.60 -5.88
CA VAL A 194 -17.12 -19.24 -6.71
C VAL A 194 -18.36 -19.77 -5.94
N GLN A 195 -19.25 -18.87 -5.52
CA GLN A 195 -20.69 -19.13 -5.70
C GLN A 195 -21.04 -18.82 -7.15
N ALA A 196 -20.47 -19.60 -8.07
CA ALA A 196 -20.96 -19.67 -9.44
C ALA A 196 -21.63 -21.05 -9.61
N VAL A 197 -22.95 -20.99 -9.66
CA VAL A 197 -23.81 -21.87 -10.46
C VAL A 197 -23.84 -23.36 -10.08
N SER A 198 -24.61 -23.69 -9.04
CA SER A 198 -25.38 -24.95 -9.00
C SER A 198 -26.87 -24.63 -9.09
N ASN A 199 -27.34 -24.21 -10.27
CA ASN A 199 -28.68 -24.56 -10.75
C ASN A 199 -28.82 -24.27 -12.26
N VAL A 200 -28.17 -25.08 -13.09
CA VAL A 200 -28.62 -25.29 -14.47
C VAL A 200 -28.71 -26.80 -14.66
N THR A 201 -29.72 -27.40 -14.04
CA THR A 201 -30.20 -28.70 -14.48
C THR A 201 -30.97 -28.44 -15.76
N GLY A 202 -30.34 -28.79 -16.88
CA GLY A 202 -30.94 -28.73 -18.18
C GLY A 202 -32.19 -29.61 -18.26
N SER A 203 -33.26 -29.04 -18.79
CA SER A 203 -34.28 -29.79 -19.51
C SER A 203 -34.39 -29.15 -20.89
N ALA A 204 -33.83 -29.87 -21.86
CA ALA A 204 -33.97 -29.59 -23.28
C ALA A 204 -35.46 -29.53 -23.66
N MET A 205 -35.84 -28.52 -24.44
CA MET A 205 -37.06 -28.57 -25.25
C MET A 205 -36.64 -28.54 -26.73
N PRO A 206 -36.95 -29.59 -27.51
CA PRO A 206 -36.66 -29.61 -28.94
C PRO A 206 -37.73 -28.84 -29.72
N SER A 207 -37.28 -27.92 -30.58
CA SER A 207 -38.10 -27.34 -31.63
C SER A 207 -38.35 -28.38 -32.72
N GLY A 208 -39.59 -28.85 -32.84
CA GLY A 208 -40.07 -29.68 -33.94
C GLY A 208 -41.21 -28.97 -34.67
N LEU A 209 -40.94 -28.54 -35.91
CA LEU A 209 -41.95 -28.15 -36.88
C LEU A 209 -42.84 -29.36 -37.22
N ALA A 210 -44.16 -29.17 -37.20
CA ALA A 210 -45.09 -29.98 -38.00
C ALA A 210 -46.25 -29.12 -38.50
N ARG A 211 -46.21 -28.89 -39.82
CA ARG A 211 -47.28 -28.48 -40.71
C ARG A 211 -48.21 -29.68 -40.95
N VAL A 212 -49.52 -29.47 -41.11
CA VAL A 212 -50.41 -30.03 -42.16
C VAL A 212 -51.87 -30.12 -41.64
N ARG A 213 -52.73 -29.40 -42.37
CA ARG A 213 -54.20 -29.46 -42.53
C ARG A 213 -55.08 -29.27 -41.30
#